data_AF-A0A354HFQ4-F1
#
_entry.id   AF-A0A354HFQ4-F1
#
_cell.length_a   1.000
_cell.length_b   1.000
_cell.length_c   1.000
_cell.angle_alpha   90.00
_cell.angle_beta   90.00
_cell.angle_gamma   90.00
#
_symmetry.space_group_name_H-M   'P 1'
#
loop_
_entity.id
_entity.type
_entity.pdbx_description
1 polymer ?
#
loop_
_entity_poly.entity_id
_entity_poly.type
_entity_poly.pdbx_seq_one_letter_code
_entity_poly.pdbx_strand_id
1 'polypeptide(L)' 'MGAKKQVPLRLSEKLYNDLAVWAEDDFRSVNGQIEYLLTECVKQRRKNGGYVGKEIDAPADIEVEDFGKD' A
#
# COMPACT_ATOMS: atom_id res chain seq x y z
N MET A 1 12.74 -5.65 19.28
CA MET A 1 12.14 -6.05 17.98
C MET A 1 13.26 -6.71 17.17
N GLY A 2 13.09 -7.96 16.73
CA GLY A 2 14.14 -8.65 15.97
C GLY A 2 14.45 -7.94 14.65
N ALA A 3 15.69 -8.06 14.15
CA ALA A 3 16.06 -7.47 12.87
C ALA A 3 15.16 -8.01 11.74
N LYS A 4 14.50 -7.11 11.00
CA LYS A 4 13.75 -7.49 9.80
C LYS A 4 14.75 -8.07 8.79
N LYS A 5 14.53 -9.30 8.32
CA LYS A 5 15.35 -9.89 7.26
C LYS A 5 15.12 -9.10 5.98
N GLN A 6 16.17 -8.48 5.45
CA GLN A 6 16.11 -7.82 4.15
C GLN A 6 16.20 -8.88 3.05
N VAL A 7 15.26 -8.83 2.10
CA VAL A 7 15.26 -9.67 0.90
C VAL A 7 15.52 -8.74 -0.29
N PRO A 8 16.52 -9.00 -1.14
CA PRO A 8 16.75 -8.18 -2.33
C PRO A 8 15.56 -8.32 -3.29
N LEU A 9 14.90 -7.21 -3.58
CA LEU A 9 13.82 -7.13 -4.56
C LEU A 9 14.33 -6.46 -5.82
N ARG A 10 14.18 -7.13 -6.96
CA ARG A 10 14.57 -6.57 -8.27
C ARG A 10 13.35 -5.92 -8.90
N LEU A 11 13.44 -4.62 -9.16
CA LEU A 11 12.41 -3.83 -9.84
C LEU A 11 13.05 -3.12 -11.05
N SER A 12 12.23 -2.80 -12.05
CA SER A 12 12.66 -1.83 -13.05
C SER A 12 12.68 -0.44 -12.43
N GLU A 13 13.54 0.45 -12.95
CA GLU A 13 13.63 1.83 -12.49
C GLU A 13 12.28 2.56 -12.62
N LYS A 14 11.59 2.36 -13.75
CA LYS A 14 10.26 2.93 -13.96
C LYS A 14 9.28 2.53 -12.86
N LEU A 15 9.20 1.24 -12.52
CA LEU A 15 8.28 0.76 -11.50
C LEU A 15 8.64 1.31 -10.12
N TYR A 16 9.93 1.40 -9.80
CA TYR A 16 10.37 1.99 -8.56
C TYR A 16 9.94 3.47 -8.45
N ASN A 17 10.11 4.24 -9.52
CA ASN A 17 9.71 5.65 -9.54
C ASN A 17 8.19 5.81 -9.43
N ASP A 18 7.41 5.00 -10.13
CA ASP A 18 5.94 5.01 -10.03
C ASP A 18 5.49 4.70 -8.59
N LEU A 19 6.13 3.73 -7.92
CA LEU A 19 5.87 3.41 -6.51
C LEU A 19 6.31 4.51 -5.54
N ALA A 20 7.38 5.24 -5.86
CA ALA A 20 7.87 6.34 -5.04
C ALA A 20 6.93 7.54 -5.05
N VAL A 21 6.41 7.90 -6.23
CA VAL A 21 5.38 8.95 -6.37
C VAL A 21 4.13 8.59 -5.59
N TRP A 22 3.63 7.36 -5.73
CA TRP A 22 2.46 6.92 -4.99
C TRP A 22 2.69 6.90 -3.46
N ALA A 23 3.88 6.48 -3.02
CA ALA A 23 4.23 6.54 -1.61
C ALA A 23 4.22 7.99 -1.09
N GLU A 24 4.70 8.95 -1.88
CA GLU A 24 4.70 10.38 -1.55
C GLU A 24 3.26 10.92 -1.42
N ASP A 25 2.39 10.63 -2.39
CA ASP A 25 0.98 11.04 -2.39
C ASP A 25 0.24 10.54 -1.13
N ASP A 26 0.58 9.34 -0.66
CA ASP A 26 -0.01 8.70 0.52
C ASP A 26 0.75 9.01 1.83
N PHE A 27 1.75 9.90 1.81
CA PHE A 27 2.65 10.23 2.94
C PHE A 27 3.31 9.00 3.60
N ARG A 28 3.74 8.03 2.79
CA ARG A 28 4.41 6.78 3.21
C ARG A 28 5.87 6.75 2.72
N SER A 29 6.68 5.90 3.37
CA SER A 29 7.96 5.50 2.79
C SER A 29 7.76 4.51 1.63
N VAL A 30 8.68 4.48 0.66
CA VAL A 30 8.64 3.53 -0.46
C VAL A 30 8.58 2.07 0.03
N ASN A 31 9.37 1.73 1.05
CA ASN A 31 9.33 0.38 1.66
C ASN A 31 7.97 0.09 2.32
N GLY A 32 7.37 1.09 2.98
CA GLY A 32 6.03 0.97 3.55
C GLY A 32 4.97 0.76 2.47
N GLN A 33 5.09 1.44 1.33
CA GLN A 33 4.20 1.25 0.19
C GLN A 33 4.31 -0.15 -0.41
N ILE A 34 5.53 -0.65 -0.61
CA ILE A 34 5.77 -2.01 -1.08
C ILE A 34 5.20 -3.04 -0.09
N GLU A 35 5.42 -2.85 1.22
CA GLU A 35 4.88 -3.75 2.26
C GLU A 35 3.36 -3.77 2.26
N TYR A 36 2.70 -2.61 2.11
CA TYR A 36 1.26 -2.47 1.99
C TYR A 36 0.71 -3.24 0.78
N LEU A 37 1.23 -2.96 -0.42
CA LEU A 37 0.76 -3.58 -1.66
C LEU A 37 0.91 -5.11 -1.63
N LEU A 38 2.06 -5.62 -1.17
CA LEU A 38 2.28 -7.06 -1.04
C LEU A 38 1.33 -7.70 -0.02
N THR A 39 1.06 -7.00 1.08
CA THR A 39 0.12 -7.46 2.11
C THR A 39 -1.30 -7.57 1.56
N GLU A 40 -1.76 -6.55 0.84
CA GLU A 40 -3.10 -6.55 0.23
C GLU A 40 -3.24 -7.63 -0.84
N CYS A 41 -2.23 -7.83 -1.70
CA CYS A 41 -2.21 -8.94 -2.65
C CYS A 41 -2.35 -10.32 -1.96
N VAL A 42 -1.65 -10.54 -0.84
CA VAL A 42 -1.75 -11.80 -0.07
C VAL A 42 -3.12 -11.95 0.59
N LYS A 43 -3.66 -10.89 1.20
CA LYS A 43 -5.01 -10.91 1.79
C LYS A 43 -6.07 -11.25 0.74
N GLN A 44 -5.99 -10.63 -0.43
CA GLN A 44 -6.94 -10.88 -1.49
C GLN A 44 -6.83 -12.30 -2.05
N ARG A 45 -5.60 -12.80 -2.27
CA ARG A 45 -5.38 -14.19 -2.70
C ARG A 45 -6.01 -15.19 -1.73
N ARG A 46 -5.93 -14.93 -0.43
CA ARG A 46 -6.60 -15.74 0.61
C ARG A 46 -8.12 -15.61 0.58
N LYS A 47 -8.65 -14.42 0.29
CA LYS A 47 -10.10 -14.15 0.26
C LYS A 47 -10.79 -14.82 -0.93
N ASN A 48 -10.24 -14.69 -2.15
CA ASN A 48 -10.96 -15.09 -3.37
C ASN A 48 -10.07 -15.67 -4.48
N GLY A 49 -8.78 -15.95 -4.20
CA GLY A 49 -7.87 -16.46 -5.21
C GLY A 49 -7.36 -15.42 -6.22
N GLY A 50 -7.77 -14.15 -6.12
CA GLY A 50 -7.28 -13.07 -6.98
C GLY A 50 -5.84 -12.68 -6.71
N TYR A 51 -5.25 -11.88 -7.61
CA TYR A 51 -3.86 -11.39 -7.51
C TYR A 51 -3.75 -9.86 -7.47
N VAL A 52 -4.85 -9.14 -7.73
CA VAL A 52 -4.89 -7.66 -7.78
C VAL A 52 -6.20 -7.19 -7.15
N GLY A 53 -6.09 -6.39 -6.09
CA GLY A 53 -7.22 -5.84 -5.38
C GLY A 53 -8.09 -5.00 -6.33
N LYS A 54 -9.38 -5.31 -6.44
CA LYS A 54 -10.32 -4.51 -7.23
C LYS A 54 -10.64 -3.16 -6.59
N GLU A 55 -10.24 -2.98 -5.33
CA GLU A 55 -10.59 -1.86 -4.45
C GLU A 55 -9.35 -1.20 -3.83
N ILE A 56 -8.13 -1.49 -4.31
CA ILE A 56 -6.90 -0.89 -3.74
C ILE A 56 -6.90 0.64 -3.91
N ASP A 57 -7.48 1.14 -4.99
CA ASP A 57 -7.63 2.57 -5.28
C ASP A 57 -9.04 3.09 -4.94
N ALA A 58 -9.87 2.29 -4.28
CA ALA A 58 -11.16 2.78 -3.82
C ALA A 58 -10.92 3.80 -2.69
N PRO A 59 -11.60 4.96 -2.71
CA PRO A 59 -11.59 5.87 -1.58
C PRO A 59 -12.00 5.09 -0.32
N ALA A 60 -11.28 5.31 0.78
CA ALA A 60 -11.74 4.78 2.05
C ALA A 60 -13.14 5.36 2.34
N ASP A 61 -14.10 4.49 2.66
CA ASP A 61 -15.42 4.89 3.15
C ASP A 61 -15.25 5.48 4.56
N ILE A 62 -14.78 6.72 4.63
CA ILE A 62 -14.62 7.46 5.89
C ILE A 62 -15.84 8.35 6.03
N GLU A 63 -16.71 8.03 6.98
CA GLU A 63 -17.68 8.97 7.51
C GLU A 63 -16.93 10.02 8.32
N VAL A 64 -16.69 11.19 7.72
CA VAL A 64 -16.05 12.30 8.43
C VAL A 64 -17.14 12.98 9.28
N GLU A 65 -17.14 12.73 10.58
CA GLU A 65 -17.95 13.52 11.51
C GLU A 65 -17.40 14.95 11.55
N ASP A 66 -18.24 15.92 11.20
CA ASP A 66 -17.91 17.35 11.23
C ASP A 66 -17.80 17.78 12.69
N PHE A 67 -16.56 17.86 13.21
CA PHE A 67 -16.30 18.42 14.52
C PHE A 67 -16.52 19.94 14.45
N GLY A 68 -17.77 20.33 14.66
CA GLY A 68 -18.22 21.71 14.66
C GLY A 68 -17.27 22.62 15.42
N LYS A 69 -16.88 23.71 14.77
CA LYS A 69 -16.24 24.86 15.42
C LYS A 69 -17.26 25.52 16.35
N ASP A 70 -17.09 25.31 17.64
CA ASP A 70 -17.48 26.26 18.68
C ASP A 70 -16.23 26.96 19.23
#